data_AF-A0A0D5YQJ0-F1
#
_entry.id   AF-A0A0D5YQJ0-F1
#
_cell.length_a   1.000
_cell.length_b   1.000
_cell.length_c   1.000
_cell.angle_alpha   90.00
_cell.angle_beta   90.00
_cell.angle_gamma   90.00
#
_symmetry.space_group_name_H-M   'P 1'
#
loop_
_entity.id
_entity.type
_entity.pdbx_description
1 polymer ?
#
loop_
_entity_poly.entity_id
_entity_poly.type
_entity_poly.pdbx_seq_one_letter_code
_entity_poly.pdbx_strand_id
1 'polypeptide(L)'
;MSDEKLMSKKKPAFPIRKKLDNYLDRYSRKIEIPIFYDDLLRFSGSVVVYDNDGEDTLWVRVYYSDFEREEIDLSLKRVYSILHSDGSEKILEYLNVDAVDYCTFGNSKPFRIKIRNILNDNYTYFYVKKTDASRVYGLELEHMLSPYNLNFLVYKDTLIEEHIAGIPGDVFIRDFLPTCTESEKAQLAKEFVKFNERCMIRLLGDMRSYNYVIVPVHDFDHVVYRIRAIDFDQQCYEGNLKVYRPQFFKENFQMVELVRTKLQKYSVDQYKIEERSIVAKRILSSGKRIKRLVNTAKTDKISVEEHVNTLKTQIYGLTYDKNFKRCERMGQILDLALDFVKRNYEDVSMRQIIEKKF
;
A
#
# COMPACT_ATOMS: atom_id res chain seq x y z
N MET A 1 -0.32 -29.37 -0.62
CA MET A 1 -0.38 -28.17 -1.48
C MET A 1 0.98 -28.01 -2.12
N SER A 2 1.09 -28.06 -3.45
CA SER A 2 2.37 -27.94 -4.15
C SER A 2 3.08 -26.63 -3.76
N ASP A 3 4.38 -26.72 -3.49
CA ASP A 3 5.31 -25.62 -3.19
C ASP A 3 5.59 -24.75 -4.43
N GLU A 4 4.54 -24.33 -5.13
CA GLU A 4 4.66 -23.39 -6.22
C GLU A 4 4.93 -22.00 -5.63
N LYS A 5 6.13 -21.49 -5.84
CA LYS A 5 6.53 -20.16 -5.38
C LYS A 5 5.66 -19.12 -6.11
N LEU A 6 4.68 -18.56 -5.40
CA LEU A 6 3.68 -17.59 -5.94
C LEU A 6 4.30 -16.43 -6.71
N MET A 7 5.52 -16.03 -6.34
CA MET A 7 6.32 -15.04 -7.05
C MET A 7 7.72 -15.61 -7.30
N SER A 8 8.07 -15.80 -8.57
CA SER A 8 9.33 -16.44 -8.96
C SER A 8 10.42 -15.46 -9.38
N LYS A 9 10.05 -14.25 -9.84
CA LYS A 9 10.98 -13.26 -10.42
C LYS A 9 10.89 -11.91 -9.69
N LYS A 10 12.05 -11.28 -9.48
CA LYS A 10 12.15 -9.92 -8.95
C LYS A 10 11.61 -8.92 -9.98
N LYS A 11 10.70 -8.06 -9.54
CA LYS A 11 10.14 -6.98 -10.37
C LYS A 11 11.21 -5.90 -10.64
N PRO A 12 11.36 -5.42 -11.89
CA PRO A 12 12.18 -4.24 -12.19
C PRO A 12 11.45 -2.95 -11.79
N ALA A 13 12.21 -1.90 -11.47
CA ALA A 13 11.63 -0.57 -11.25
C ALA A 13 11.13 0.03 -12.57
N PHE A 14 9.92 0.58 -12.58
CA PHE A 14 9.34 1.23 -13.75
C PHE A 14 9.44 2.76 -13.64
N PRO A 15 9.93 3.46 -14.66
CA PRO A 15 10.10 4.91 -14.60
C PRO A 15 8.75 5.64 -14.69
N ILE A 16 8.66 6.81 -14.04
CA ILE A 16 7.53 7.72 -14.19
C ILE A 16 7.55 8.32 -15.61
N ARG A 17 6.55 7.98 -16.42
CA ARG A 17 6.41 8.54 -17.78
C ARG A 17 5.71 9.89 -17.75
N LYS A 18 5.90 10.69 -18.81
CA LYS A 18 5.31 12.04 -18.97
C LYS A 18 3.81 12.13 -18.65
N LYS A 19 3.01 11.12 -19.00
CA LYS A 19 1.57 11.13 -18.67
C LYS A 19 1.30 10.97 -17.18
N LEU A 20 2.06 10.13 -16.48
CA LEU A 20 1.94 9.95 -15.04
C LEU A 20 2.49 11.17 -14.31
N ASP A 21 3.61 11.73 -14.78
CA ASP A 21 4.16 13.00 -14.29
C ASP A 21 3.14 14.14 -14.37
N ASN A 22 2.50 14.33 -15.53
CA ASN A 22 1.42 15.32 -15.71
C ASN A 22 0.18 15.04 -14.82
N TYR A 23 -0.09 13.77 -14.50
CA TYR A 23 -1.14 13.41 -13.57
C TYR A 23 -0.76 13.84 -12.14
N LEU A 24 0.48 13.55 -11.73
CA LEU A 24 0.98 13.88 -10.40
C LEU A 24 0.99 15.38 -10.16
N ASP A 25 1.45 16.16 -11.14
CA ASP A 25 1.42 17.62 -11.14
C ASP A 25 0.00 18.16 -10.93
N ARG A 26 -0.95 17.67 -11.73
CA ARG A 26 -2.37 18.08 -11.65
C ARG A 26 -3.01 17.84 -10.28
N TYR A 27 -2.59 16.80 -9.57
CA TYR A 27 -3.17 16.39 -8.29
C TYR A 27 -2.28 16.74 -7.10
N SER A 28 -1.38 17.72 -7.26
CA SER A 28 -0.50 18.23 -6.20
C SER A 28 0.33 17.12 -5.53
N ARG A 29 0.70 16.09 -6.31
CA ARG A 29 1.63 15.03 -5.90
C ARG A 29 3.05 15.29 -6.36
N LYS A 30 3.24 16.21 -7.31
CA LYS A 30 4.56 16.64 -7.79
C LYS A 30 4.92 17.97 -7.17
N ILE A 31 5.99 17.98 -6.39
CA ILE A 31 6.53 19.19 -5.75
C ILE A 31 8.05 19.09 -5.85
N GLU A 32 8.73 20.20 -6.14
CA GLU A 32 10.18 20.24 -6.04
C GLU A 32 10.60 20.01 -4.58
N ILE A 33 11.31 18.91 -4.34
CA ILE A 33 11.78 18.53 -3.01
C ILE A 33 13.24 18.98 -2.84
N PRO A 34 13.64 19.37 -1.62
CA PRO A 34 14.98 19.88 -1.35
C PRO A 34 16.04 18.76 -1.21
N ILE A 35 15.65 17.49 -1.32
CA ILE A 35 16.56 16.35 -1.18
C ILE A 35 16.14 15.19 -2.08
N PHE A 36 17.11 14.59 -2.76
CA PHE A 36 16.91 13.40 -3.58
C PHE A 36 17.36 12.14 -2.84
N TYR A 37 16.89 10.99 -3.30
CA TYR A 37 17.34 9.69 -2.78
C TYR A 37 18.86 9.53 -2.88
N ASP A 38 19.46 9.94 -4.01
CA ASP A 38 20.90 9.80 -4.23
C ASP A 38 21.73 10.76 -3.34
N ASP A 39 21.14 11.85 -2.82
CA ASP A 39 21.81 12.69 -1.83
C ASP A 39 22.02 11.93 -0.51
N LEU A 40 21.01 11.17 -0.07
CA LEU A 40 21.07 10.37 1.15
C LEU A 40 22.04 9.18 1.05
N LEU A 41 22.40 8.75 -0.17
CA LEU A 41 23.40 7.70 -0.35
C LEU A 41 24.84 8.15 -0.04
N ARG A 42 25.08 9.45 0.15
CA ARG A 42 26.42 10.02 0.41
C ARG A 42 26.89 9.88 1.86
N PHE A 43 26.24 9.05 2.68
CA PHE A 43 26.61 8.87 4.07
C PHE A 43 28.06 8.34 4.24
N SER A 44 28.74 8.82 5.28
CA SER A 44 30.15 8.52 5.56
C SER A 44 30.34 7.24 6.37
N GLY A 45 29.31 6.79 7.08
CA GLY A 45 29.35 5.60 7.92
C GLY A 45 27.97 5.20 8.41
N SER A 46 27.87 4.01 9.01
CA SER A 46 26.61 3.50 9.53
C SER A 46 26.79 2.53 10.69
N VAL A 47 25.77 2.38 11.52
CA VAL A 47 25.69 1.37 12.59
C VAL A 47 24.41 0.55 12.47
N VAL A 48 24.47 -0.74 12.82
CA VAL A 48 23.30 -1.63 12.79
C VAL A 48 22.26 -1.16 13.81
N VAL A 49 20.99 -1.18 13.42
CA VAL A 49 19.86 -0.94 14.32
C VAL A 49 19.33 -2.29 14.77
N TYR A 50 19.41 -2.54 16.07
CA TYR A 50 18.81 -3.71 16.71
C TYR A 50 17.41 -3.37 17.24
N ASP A 51 16.53 -4.36 17.28
CA ASP A 51 15.25 -4.22 17.98
C ASP A 51 15.42 -4.36 19.51
N ASN A 52 14.30 -4.34 20.22
CA ASN A 52 14.30 -4.42 21.69
C ASN A 52 14.80 -5.78 22.22
N ASP A 53 14.77 -6.82 21.39
CA ASP A 53 15.20 -8.17 21.74
C ASP A 53 16.67 -8.41 21.34
N GLY A 54 17.32 -7.40 20.73
CA GLY A 54 18.71 -7.46 20.28
C GLY A 54 18.89 -8.11 18.91
N GLU A 55 17.81 -8.32 18.15
CA GLU A 55 17.85 -8.92 16.82
C GLU A 55 18.10 -7.85 15.74
N ASP A 56 18.83 -8.23 14.69
CA ASP A 56 19.16 -7.33 13.58
C ASP A 56 17.90 -6.97 12.78
N THR A 57 17.58 -5.68 12.72
CA THR A 57 16.39 -5.19 12.00
C THR A 57 16.60 -5.10 10.49
N LEU A 58 17.81 -5.35 9.99
CA LEU A 58 18.27 -5.12 8.61
C LEU A 58 18.31 -3.64 8.19
N TRP A 59 18.10 -2.73 9.15
CA TRP A 59 18.29 -1.29 8.99
C TRP A 59 19.64 -0.89 9.58
N VAL A 60 20.33 0.01 8.90
CA VAL A 60 21.53 0.66 9.42
C VAL A 60 21.25 2.14 9.59
N ARG A 61 21.58 2.70 10.75
CA ARG A 61 21.54 4.14 10.96
C ARG A 61 22.76 4.75 10.31
N VAL A 62 22.53 5.68 9.38
CA VAL A 62 23.59 6.33 8.62
C VAL A 62 23.95 7.68 9.22
N TYR A 63 25.21 8.09 9.01
CA TYR A 63 25.73 9.37 9.45
C TYR A 63 26.47 10.05 8.30
N TYR A 64 26.31 11.36 8.22
CA TYR A 64 26.96 12.21 7.23
C TYR A 64 28.11 12.98 7.86
N SER A 65 29.00 13.53 7.03
CA SER A 65 30.00 14.49 7.50
C SER A 65 29.32 15.70 8.16
N ASP A 66 29.98 16.37 9.12
CA ASP A 66 29.38 17.52 9.80
C ASP A 66 28.94 18.62 8.82
N PHE A 67 29.69 18.80 7.72
CA PHE A 67 29.37 19.74 6.66
C PHE A 67 28.08 19.37 5.89
N GLU A 68 27.93 18.10 5.48
CA GLU A 68 26.72 17.68 4.75
C GLU A 68 25.51 17.50 5.66
N ARG A 69 25.73 17.18 6.94
CA ARG A 69 24.66 16.91 7.90
C ARG A 69 23.74 18.11 8.07
N GLU A 70 24.27 19.33 8.19
CA GLU A 70 23.44 20.53 8.37
C GLU A 70 22.50 20.74 7.18
N GLU A 71 23.00 20.57 5.96
CA GLU A 71 22.22 20.70 4.73
C GLU A 71 21.16 19.59 4.61
N ILE A 72 21.55 18.34 4.85
CA ILE A 72 20.65 17.19 4.79
C ILE A 72 19.55 17.31 5.84
N ASP A 73 19.89 17.64 7.09
CA ASP A 73 18.92 17.78 8.17
C ASP A 73 17.93 18.91 7.87
N LEU A 74 18.41 20.07 7.37
CA LEU A 74 17.53 21.16 6.96
C LEU A 74 16.58 20.73 5.84
N SER A 75 17.08 20.03 4.83
CA SER A 75 16.27 19.55 3.71
C SER A 75 15.23 18.50 4.15
N LEU A 76 15.60 17.59 5.06
CA LEU A 76 14.66 16.62 5.63
C LEU A 76 13.56 17.29 6.48
N LYS A 77 13.89 18.33 7.25
CA LYS A 77 12.90 19.12 7.98
C LYS A 77 11.96 19.88 7.03
N ARG A 78 12.48 20.41 5.92
CA ARG A 78 11.66 21.03 4.86
C ARG A 78 10.71 20.03 4.20
N VAL A 79 11.18 18.83 3.90
CA VAL A 79 10.32 17.73 3.42
C VAL A 79 9.18 17.47 4.40
N TYR A 80 9.47 17.37 5.70
CA TYR A 80 8.44 17.22 6.72
C TYR A 80 7.43 18.37 6.68
N SER A 81 7.88 19.62 6.60
CA SER A 81 6.98 20.78 6.54
C SER A 81 6.07 20.75 5.30
N ILE A 82 6.59 20.35 4.13
CA ILE A 82 5.81 20.22 2.89
C ILE A 82 4.80 19.06 2.99
N LEU A 83 5.19 17.94 3.61
CA LEU A 83 4.35 16.76 3.72
C LEU A 83 3.24 16.97 4.76
N HIS A 84 3.56 17.49 5.94
CA HIS A 84 2.67 17.50 7.11
C HIS A 84 2.11 18.87 7.49
N SER A 85 2.61 19.96 6.90
CA SER A 85 2.22 21.33 7.26
C SER A 85 1.87 22.15 6.00
N ASP A 86 1.79 23.47 6.16
CA ASP A 86 1.55 24.42 5.07
C ASP A 86 2.83 24.76 4.27
N GLY A 87 3.94 24.06 4.53
CA GLY A 87 5.25 24.35 3.95
C GLY A 87 5.96 25.54 4.60
N SER A 88 5.46 26.08 5.72
CA SER A 88 6.09 27.18 6.44
C SER A 88 7.46 26.79 6.99
N GLU A 89 8.44 27.69 6.87
CA GLU A 89 9.77 27.50 7.45
C GLU A 89 9.80 27.75 8.98
N LYS A 90 8.74 28.37 9.55
CA LYS A 90 8.69 28.68 10.99
C LYS A 90 8.75 27.43 11.87
N ILE A 91 8.24 26.29 11.39
CA ILE A 91 8.25 25.05 12.18
C ILE A 91 9.64 24.41 12.24
N LEU A 92 10.55 24.74 11.31
CA LEU A 92 11.83 24.05 11.13
C LEU A 92 12.75 24.16 12.37
N GLU A 93 12.69 25.28 13.10
CA GLU A 93 13.46 25.48 14.33
C GLU A 93 13.03 24.54 15.46
N TYR A 94 11.80 24.02 15.39
CA TYR A 94 11.23 23.07 16.35
C TYR A 94 11.31 21.61 15.90
N LEU A 95 11.92 21.33 14.75
CA LEU A 95 12.07 19.98 14.24
C LEU A 95 13.50 19.50 14.42
N ASN A 96 13.65 18.24 14.83
CA ASN A 96 14.93 17.55 14.91
C ASN A 96 14.89 16.28 14.05
N VAL A 97 15.98 16.02 13.31
CA VAL A 97 16.18 14.72 12.65
C VAL A 97 16.82 13.79 13.68
N ASP A 98 16.02 12.91 14.26
CA ASP A 98 16.50 11.97 15.28
C ASP A 98 17.29 10.81 14.64
N ALA A 99 16.87 10.38 13.46
CA ALA A 99 17.46 9.23 12.77
C ALA A 99 17.24 9.28 11.26
N VAL A 100 18.26 8.84 10.53
CA VAL A 100 18.19 8.46 9.12
C VAL A 100 18.62 7.01 9.06
N ASP A 101 17.68 6.11 8.84
CA ASP A 101 17.95 4.67 8.76
C ASP A 101 17.85 4.23 7.30
N TYR A 102 18.85 3.51 6.81
CA TYR A 102 18.90 2.93 5.46
C TYR A 102 18.60 1.43 5.52
N CYS A 103 17.65 0.98 4.70
CA CYS A 103 17.37 -0.44 4.59
C CYS A 103 18.43 -1.12 3.71
N THR A 104 19.14 -2.08 4.28
CA THR A 104 20.19 -2.82 3.56
C THR A 104 19.62 -3.93 2.68
N PHE A 105 18.37 -4.31 2.92
CA PHE A 105 17.65 -5.39 2.25
C PHE A 105 16.55 -4.88 1.29
N GLY A 106 16.08 -5.76 0.41
CA GLY A 106 14.97 -5.47 -0.50
C GLY A 106 15.36 -4.78 -1.81
N ASN A 107 14.37 -4.49 -2.64
CA ASN A 107 14.58 -4.00 -4.01
C ASN A 107 14.76 -2.48 -4.07
N SER A 108 13.97 -1.76 -3.28
CA SER A 108 13.90 -0.29 -3.27
C SER A 108 14.84 0.35 -2.25
N LYS A 109 15.45 -0.45 -1.35
CA LYS A 109 16.38 -0.02 -0.28
C LYS A 109 16.04 1.36 0.29
N PRO A 110 14.85 1.51 0.89
CA PRO A 110 14.35 2.81 1.30
C PRO A 110 15.18 3.42 2.44
N PHE A 111 15.15 4.74 2.55
CA PHE A 111 15.51 5.44 3.77
C PHE A 111 14.25 5.66 4.62
N ARG A 112 14.37 5.48 5.93
CA ARG A 112 13.37 5.82 6.95
C ARG A 112 13.90 7.00 7.76
N ILE A 113 13.16 8.10 7.75
CA ILE A 113 13.55 9.34 8.43
C ILE A 113 12.67 9.50 9.65
N LYS A 114 13.28 9.66 10.83
CA LYS A 114 12.58 9.99 12.08
C LYS A 114 12.72 11.49 12.34
N ILE A 115 11.61 12.21 12.26
CA ILE A 115 11.53 13.62 12.64
C ILE A 115 10.82 13.73 13.98
N ARG A 116 11.40 14.47 14.92
CA ARG A 116 10.82 14.77 16.23
C ARG A 116 10.54 16.26 16.35
N ASN A 117 9.34 16.60 16.83
CA ASN A 117 9.00 17.96 17.22
C ASN A 117 9.43 18.16 18.68
N ILE A 118 10.40 19.05 18.92
CA ILE A 118 11.00 19.23 20.25
C ILE A 118 10.07 19.92 21.25
N LEU A 119 8.98 20.57 20.80
CA LEU A 119 8.04 21.26 21.67
C LEU A 119 7.10 20.30 22.41
N ASN A 120 6.76 19.17 21.79
CA ASN A 120 5.81 18.20 22.32
C ASN A 120 6.34 16.77 22.38
N ASP A 121 7.61 16.57 21.98
CA ASP A 121 8.32 15.30 21.91
C ASP A 121 7.66 14.23 21.00
N ASN A 122 6.71 14.63 20.16
CA ASN A 122 6.09 13.75 19.19
C ASN A 122 7.04 13.51 18.01
N TYR A 123 7.07 12.28 17.52
CA TYR A 123 7.83 11.93 16.33
C TYR A 123 6.93 11.44 15.20
N THR A 124 7.43 11.55 13.99
CA THR A 124 6.79 11.06 12.77
C THR A 124 7.85 10.45 11.88
N TYR A 125 7.47 9.43 11.14
CA TYR A 125 8.32 8.81 10.14
C TYR A 125 7.82 9.15 8.74
N PHE A 126 8.76 9.34 7.83
CA PHE A 126 8.50 9.26 6.40
C PHE A 126 9.62 8.45 5.73
N TYR A 127 9.35 7.97 4.53
CA TYR A 127 10.29 7.17 3.76
C TYR A 127 10.70 7.92 2.51
N VAL A 128 12.00 7.85 2.18
CA VAL A 128 12.55 8.31 0.89
C VAL A 128 12.94 7.08 0.08
N LYS A 129 12.37 6.96 -1.11
CA LYS A 129 12.50 5.80 -1.99
C LYS A 129 12.86 6.25 -3.41
N LYS A 130 13.48 5.37 -4.18
CA LYS A 130 13.50 5.54 -5.65
C LYS A 130 12.09 5.42 -6.20
N THR A 131 11.74 6.23 -7.19
CA THR A 131 10.41 6.18 -7.80
C THR A 131 10.20 4.88 -8.57
N ASP A 132 9.00 4.34 -8.43
CA ASP A 132 8.47 3.28 -9.27
C ASP A 132 7.03 3.60 -9.67
N ALA A 133 6.74 3.62 -10.97
CA ALA A 133 5.42 3.96 -11.50
C ALA A 133 4.32 3.03 -10.97
N SER A 134 4.61 1.74 -10.82
CA SER A 134 3.63 0.79 -10.27
C SER A 134 3.31 1.11 -8.81
N ARG A 135 4.32 1.38 -7.97
CA ARG A 135 4.10 1.87 -6.59
C ARG A 135 3.23 3.12 -6.54
N VAL A 136 3.50 4.10 -7.41
CA VAL A 136 2.72 5.36 -7.48
C VAL A 136 1.26 5.11 -7.87
N TYR A 137 1.00 4.22 -8.84
CA TYR A 137 -0.38 3.82 -9.14
C TYR A 137 -1.05 3.19 -7.90
N GLY A 138 -0.31 2.41 -7.11
CA GLY A 138 -0.83 1.73 -5.92
C GLY A 138 -1.19 2.71 -4.82
N LEU A 139 -0.32 3.69 -4.56
CA LEU A 139 -0.57 4.76 -3.60
C LEU A 139 -1.82 5.58 -3.98
N GLU A 140 -1.99 5.93 -5.26
CA GLU A 140 -3.17 6.66 -5.72
C GLU A 140 -4.46 5.82 -5.66
N LEU A 141 -4.39 4.53 -6.01
CA LEU A 141 -5.52 3.62 -5.89
C LEU A 141 -5.91 3.40 -4.43
N GLU A 142 -4.95 3.24 -3.52
CA GLU A 142 -5.21 3.15 -2.08
C GLU A 142 -5.86 4.44 -1.58
N HIS A 143 -5.30 5.62 -1.91
CA HIS A 143 -5.84 6.91 -1.50
C HIS A 143 -7.29 7.14 -1.95
N MET A 144 -7.67 6.67 -3.15
CA MET A 144 -9.03 6.87 -3.67
C MET A 144 -10.03 5.77 -3.27
N LEU A 145 -9.57 4.52 -3.20
CA LEU A 145 -10.44 3.35 -3.07
C LEU A 145 -10.44 2.73 -1.68
N SER A 146 -9.55 3.17 -0.80
CA SER A 146 -9.47 2.75 0.61
C SER A 146 -10.12 3.78 1.55
N PRO A 147 -10.44 3.45 2.82
CA PRO A 147 -10.92 4.44 3.78
C PRO A 147 -9.84 5.44 4.19
N TYR A 148 -8.59 5.15 3.84
CA TYR A 148 -7.43 5.85 4.35
C TYR A 148 -6.82 6.72 3.28
N ASN A 149 -6.65 7.99 3.62
CA ASN A 149 -5.84 8.88 2.81
C ASN A 149 -4.36 8.53 2.97
N LEU A 150 -3.60 8.71 1.90
CA LEU A 150 -2.16 8.59 1.90
C LEU A 150 -1.56 9.91 1.46
N ASN A 151 -0.49 10.28 2.14
CA ASN A 151 0.31 11.43 1.79
C ASN A 151 1.66 11.00 1.23
N PHE A 152 1.95 11.45 0.02
CA PHE A 152 3.18 11.16 -0.68
C PHE A 152 3.45 12.23 -1.73
N LEU A 153 4.73 12.40 -2.05
CA LEU A 153 5.26 13.37 -3.00
C LEU A 153 6.24 12.68 -3.95
N VAL A 154 6.25 13.10 -5.20
CA VAL A 154 7.14 12.58 -6.24
C VAL A 154 7.85 13.74 -6.91
N TYR A 155 9.18 13.64 -7.01
CA TYR A 155 9.97 14.55 -7.82
C TYR A 155 11.11 13.80 -8.49
N LYS A 156 11.19 13.92 -9.82
CA LYS A 156 12.16 13.20 -10.65
C LYS A 156 12.15 11.70 -10.33
N ASP A 157 13.22 11.18 -9.76
CA ASP A 157 13.45 9.79 -9.42
C ASP A 157 13.26 9.49 -7.92
N THR A 158 12.78 10.46 -7.14
CA THR A 158 12.58 10.35 -5.70
C THR A 158 11.10 10.38 -5.33
N LEU A 159 10.69 9.40 -4.53
CA LEU A 159 9.36 9.26 -3.92
C LEU A 159 9.51 9.45 -2.42
N ILE A 160 8.72 10.35 -1.85
CA ILE A 160 8.60 10.55 -0.42
C ILE A 160 7.20 10.11 -0.01
N GLU A 161 7.09 9.25 1.00
CA GLU A 161 5.80 8.77 1.49
C GLU A 161 5.72 8.78 3.01
N GLU A 162 4.56 9.14 3.52
CA GLU A 162 4.27 9.10 4.94
C GLU A 162 4.25 7.67 5.47
N HIS A 163 4.71 7.48 6.71
CA HIS A 163 4.60 6.20 7.38
C HIS A 163 3.15 5.83 7.68
N ILE A 164 2.76 4.62 7.27
CA ILE A 164 1.48 4.03 7.65
C ILE A 164 1.63 3.32 8.99
N ALA A 165 1.14 3.94 10.06
CA ALA A 165 1.18 3.39 11.40
C ALA A 165 0.26 2.17 11.56
N GLY A 166 0.73 1.18 12.33
CA GLY A 166 0.00 0.00 12.73
C GLY A 166 0.95 -1.13 13.17
N ILE A 167 0.41 -2.21 13.72
CA ILE A 167 1.19 -3.38 14.12
C ILE A 167 1.45 -4.21 12.86
N PRO A 168 2.70 -4.55 12.50
CA PRO A 168 2.99 -5.44 11.38
C PRO A 168 2.17 -6.73 11.48
N GLY A 169 1.58 -7.19 10.38
CA GLY A 169 0.64 -8.30 10.42
C GLY A 169 1.25 -9.61 10.92
N ASP A 170 2.52 -9.87 10.63
CA ASP A 170 3.29 -11.01 11.15
C ASP A 170 3.48 -10.94 12.67
N VAL A 171 3.87 -9.78 13.19
CA VAL A 171 3.99 -9.50 14.63
C VAL A 171 2.63 -9.64 15.30
N PHE A 172 1.57 -9.07 14.71
CA PHE A 172 0.22 -9.17 15.25
C PHE A 172 -0.25 -10.63 15.33
N ILE A 173 -0.06 -11.39 14.26
CA ILE A 173 -0.46 -12.81 14.19
C ILE A 173 0.29 -13.64 15.24
N ARG A 174 1.57 -13.37 15.48
CA ARG A 174 2.41 -14.09 16.43
C ARG A 174 2.06 -13.73 17.88
N ASP A 175 1.99 -12.44 18.19
CA ASP A 175 2.04 -11.96 19.58
C ASP A 175 0.66 -11.54 20.12
N PHE A 176 -0.24 -11.04 19.26
CA PHE A 176 -1.52 -10.45 19.67
C PHE A 176 -2.74 -11.32 19.34
N LEU A 177 -2.74 -11.97 18.18
CA LEU A 177 -3.86 -12.84 17.78
C LEU A 177 -4.20 -13.94 18.80
N PRO A 178 -3.24 -14.58 19.50
CA PRO A 178 -3.54 -15.56 20.53
C PRO A 178 -4.33 -14.97 21.71
N THR A 179 -4.07 -13.72 22.08
CA THR A 179 -4.66 -13.03 23.24
C THR A 179 -6.00 -12.36 22.92
N CYS A 180 -6.34 -12.19 21.63
CA CYS A 180 -7.63 -11.66 21.21
C CYS A 180 -8.82 -12.52 21.70
N THR A 181 -9.88 -11.83 22.11
CA THR A 181 -11.18 -12.41 22.44
C THR A 181 -11.86 -13.02 21.20
N GLU A 182 -12.91 -13.80 21.45
CA GLU A 182 -13.64 -14.47 20.37
C GLU A 182 -14.33 -13.50 19.40
N SER A 183 -14.80 -12.35 19.92
CA SER A 183 -15.41 -11.27 19.14
C SER A 183 -14.39 -10.57 18.26
N GLU A 184 -13.23 -10.20 18.82
CA GLU A 184 -12.12 -9.58 18.07
C GLU A 184 -11.62 -10.50 16.96
N LYS A 185 -11.50 -11.80 17.24
CA LYS A 185 -11.16 -12.83 16.25
C LYS A 185 -12.17 -12.90 15.10
N ALA A 186 -13.47 -12.80 15.39
CA ALA A 186 -14.52 -12.78 14.36
C ALA A 186 -14.45 -11.48 13.52
N GLN A 187 -14.16 -10.35 14.15
CA GLN A 187 -13.99 -9.07 13.46
C GLN A 187 -12.75 -9.07 12.55
N LEU A 188 -11.61 -9.58 13.04
CA LEU A 188 -10.39 -9.77 12.26
C LEU A 188 -10.63 -10.68 11.04
N ALA A 189 -11.36 -11.79 11.22
CA ALA A 189 -11.76 -12.66 10.12
C ALA A 189 -12.56 -11.91 9.05
N LYS A 190 -13.57 -11.12 9.47
CA LYS A 190 -14.37 -10.28 8.56
C LYS A 190 -13.48 -9.30 7.81
N GLU A 191 -12.61 -8.58 8.51
CA GLU A 191 -11.74 -7.57 7.89
C GLU A 191 -10.70 -8.20 6.96
N PHE A 192 -10.21 -9.41 7.23
CA PHE A 192 -9.33 -10.15 6.32
C PHE A 192 -10.02 -10.56 5.01
N VAL A 193 -11.30 -10.97 5.06
CA VAL A 193 -12.10 -11.21 3.84
C VAL A 193 -12.22 -9.94 3.02
N LYS A 194 -12.52 -8.81 3.66
CA LYS A 194 -12.63 -7.51 2.98
C LYS A 194 -11.30 -7.05 2.40
N PHE A 195 -10.22 -7.17 3.16
CA PHE A 195 -8.87 -6.82 2.71
C PHE A 195 -8.45 -7.64 1.48
N ASN A 196 -8.76 -8.94 1.47
CA ASN A 196 -8.49 -9.84 0.35
C ASN A 196 -9.23 -9.42 -0.93
N GLU A 197 -10.50 -9.02 -0.84
CA GLU A 197 -11.23 -8.48 -1.98
C GLU A 197 -10.69 -7.12 -2.45
N ARG A 198 -10.35 -6.22 -1.53
CA ARG A 198 -9.71 -4.93 -1.90
C ARG A 198 -8.43 -5.11 -2.68
N CYS A 199 -7.59 -6.07 -2.27
CA CYS A 199 -6.34 -6.35 -2.97
C CYS A 199 -6.59 -6.89 -4.37
N MET A 200 -7.54 -7.82 -4.51
CA MET A 200 -7.90 -8.42 -5.79
C MET A 200 -8.49 -7.40 -6.77
N ILE A 201 -9.47 -6.59 -6.35
CA ILE A 201 -10.15 -5.62 -7.22
C ILE A 201 -9.16 -4.58 -7.76
N ARG A 202 -8.22 -4.16 -6.92
CA ARG A 202 -7.24 -3.14 -7.28
C ARG A 202 -6.01 -3.72 -7.97
N LEU A 203 -5.86 -5.05 -8.03
CA LEU A 203 -4.63 -5.72 -8.46
C LEU A 203 -3.42 -5.30 -7.61
N LEU A 204 -3.58 -5.25 -6.28
CA LEU A 204 -2.50 -5.03 -5.32
C LEU A 204 -1.91 -6.38 -4.89
N GLY A 205 -0.70 -6.67 -5.38
CA GLY A 205 -0.03 -7.95 -5.17
C GLY A 205 0.80 -8.02 -3.89
N ASP A 206 1.29 -9.22 -3.58
CA ASP A 206 2.29 -9.48 -2.53
C ASP A 206 1.91 -9.01 -1.12
N MET A 207 0.68 -9.30 -0.71
CA MET A 207 0.17 -8.95 0.61
C MET A 207 0.44 -10.07 1.63
N ARG A 208 1.72 -10.39 1.82
CA ARG A 208 2.19 -11.22 2.95
C ARG A 208 2.00 -10.48 4.27
N SER A 209 2.03 -11.21 5.39
CA SER A 209 1.71 -10.65 6.71
C SER A 209 2.60 -9.48 7.13
N TYR A 210 3.85 -9.41 6.67
CA TYR A 210 4.75 -8.27 6.90
C TYR A 210 4.56 -7.09 5.92
N ASN A 211 3.72 -7.22 4.89
CA ASN A 211 3.44 -6.17 3.89
C ASN A 211 2.12 -5.42 4.15
N TYR A 212 1.47 -5.71 5.28
CA TYR A 212 0.32 -4.97 5.79
C TYR A 212 0.42 -4.79 7.30
N VAL A 213 -0.33 -3.83 7.83
CA VAL A 213 -0.45 -3.59 9.26
C VAL A 213 -1.89 -3.79 9.73
N ILE A 214 -2.03 -4.19 10.99
CA ILE A 214 -3.27 -4.23 11.73
C ILE A 214 -3.33 -3.00 12.65
N VAL A 215 -4.38 -2.22 12.50
CA VAL A 215 -4.62 -0.99 13.26
C VAL A 215 -5.76 -1.25 14.25
N PRO A 216 -5.48 -1.31 15.57
CA PRO A 216 -6.53 -1.28 16.58
C PRO A 216 -7.09 0.13 16.69
N VAL A 217 -8.41 0.27 16.53
CA VAL A 217 -9.14 1.53 16.75
C VAL A 217 -10.01 1.34 17.98
N HIS A 218 -9.72 2.05 19.05
CA HIS A 218 -10.54 2.00 20.26
C HIS A 218 -11.88 2.71 20.01
N ASP A 219 -12.97 1.97 20.19
CA ASP A 219 -14.33 2.49 20.25
C ASP A 219 -14.78 2.57 21.72
N PHE A 220 -16.02 3.00 21.98
CA PHE A 220 -16.51 3.26 23.35
C PHE A 220 -16.42 2.06 24.30
N ASP A 221 -16.67 0.84 23.82
CA ASP A 221 -16.67 -0.40 24.63
C ASP A 221 -15.84 -1.55 24.05
N HIS A 222 -15.27 -1.41 22.85
CA HIS A 222 -14.51 -2.47 22.20
C HIS A 222 -13.41 -1.93 21.28
N VAL A 223 -12.52 -2.83 20.82
CA VAL A 223 -11.49 -2.51 19.82
C VAL A 223 -11.95 -2.95 18.44
N VAL A 224 -11.81 -2.07 17.46
CA VAL A 224 -12.05 -2.35 16.04
C VAL A 224 -10.73 -2.50 15.31
N TYR A 225 -10.41 -3.72 14.87
CA TYR A 225 -9.22 -3.96 14.07
C TYR A 225 -9.46 -3.62 12.60
N ARG A 226 -8.47 -3.01 11.96
CA ARG A 226 -8.47 -2.69 10.52
C ARG A 226 -7.19 -3.16 9.88
N ILE A 227 -7.27 -3.68 8.65
CA ILE A 227 -6.08 -4.13 7.90
C ILE A 227 -5.76 -3.11 6.80
N ARG A 228 -4.53 -2.61 6.80
CA ARG A 228 -4.01 -1.61 5.85
C ARG A 228 -2.76 -2.13 5.15
N ALA A 229 -2.72 -2.06 3.83
CA ALA A 229 -1.51 -2.34 3.07
C ALA A 229 -0.45 -1.27 3.33
N ILE A 230 0.82 -1.68 3.40
CA ILE A 230 1.96 -0.77 3.53
C ILE A 230 2.95 -0.89 2.37
N ASP A 231 2.92 -2.01 1.65
CA ASP A 231 3.69 -2.19 0.43
C ASP A 231 2.81 -2.10 -0.82
N PHE A 232 3.25 -1.30 -1.79
CA PHE A 232 2.58 -1.10 -3.07
C PHE A 232 3.51 -1.46 -4.25
N ASP A 233 4.69 -2.04 -3.97
CA ASP A 233 5.68 -2.39 -4.98
C ASP A 233 5.18 -3.44 -5.98
N GLN A 234 4.13 -4.20 -5.67
CA GLN A 234 3.58 -5.23 -6.57
C GLN A 234 2.22 -4.86 -7.18
N GLN A 235 1.93 -3.56 -7.24
CA GLN A 235 0.70 -3.06 -7.85
C GLN A 235 0.67 -3.30 -9.37
N CYS A 236 -0.36 -3.99 -9.86
CA CYS A 236 -0.58 -4.23 -11.30
C CYS A 236 0.64 -4.83 -12.02
N TYR A 237 1.45 -5.67 -11.35
CA TYR A 237 2.65 -6.25 -11.95
C TYR A 237 2.51 -7.75 -12.25
N GLU A 238 2.06 -8.55 -11.30
CA GLU A 238 2.07 -10.01 -11.39
C GLU A 238 1.00 -10.61 -12.32
N GLY A 239 1.32 -11.75 -12.95
CA GLY A 239 0.41 -12.43 -13.87
C GLY A 239 -0.57 -13.37 -13.20
N ASN A 240 -0.20 -13.95 -12.06
CA ASN A 240 -0.99 -14.93 -11.34
C ASN A 240 -2.00 -14.22 -10.43
N LEU A 241 -3.30 -14.43 -10.67
CA LEU A 241 -4.39 -13.83 -9.91
C LEU A 241 -4.32 -14.15 -8.41
N LYS A 242 -3.76 -15.30 -8.04
CA LYS A 242 -3.57 -15.68 -6.63
C LYS A 242 -2.67 -14.70 -5.87
N VAL A 243 -1.75 -14.02 -6.55
CA VAL A 243 -0.84 -13.04 -5.93
C VAL A 243 -1.59 -11.80 -5.44
N TYR A 244 -2.72 -11.47 -6.06
CA TYR A 244 -3.60 -10.37 -5.64
C TYR A 244 -4.60 -10.78 -4.55
N ARG A 245 -4.47 -12.00 -4.02
CA ARG A 245 -5.39 -12.58 -3.03
C ARG A 245 -4.60 -13.02 -1.79
N PRO A 246 -4.47 -12.16 -0.75
CA PRO A 246 -3.70 -12.42 0.47
C PRO A 246 -3.84 -13.84 1.05
N GLN A 247 -5.03 -14.45 0.95
CA GLN A 247 -5.30 -15.80 1.44
C GLN A 247 -4.41 -16.92 0.86
N PHE A 248 -3.69 -16.70 -0.24
CA PHE A 248 -2.81 -17.73 -0.83
C PHE A 248 -1.38 -17.68 -0.30
N PHE A 249 -0.98 -16.63 0.42
CA PHE A 249 0.34 -16.56 1.03
C PHE A 249 0.41 -17.43 2.29
N LYS A 250 1.50 -18.18 2.43
CA LYS A 250 1.71 -19.09 3.58
C LYS A 250 1.78 -18.32 4.89
N GLU A 251 2.36 -17.13 4.83
CA GLU A 251 2.50 -16.18 5.93
C GLU A 251 1.15 -15.74 6.51
N ASN A 252 0.06 -15.86 5.73
CA ASN A 252 -1.30 -15.52 6.16
C ASN A 252 -2.12 -16.75 6.59
N PHE A 253 -1.52 -17.95 6.71
CA PHE A 253 -2.24 -19.18 6.99
C PHE A 253 -3.11 -19.08 8.26
N GLN A 254 -2.59 -18.49 9.35
CA GLN A 254 -3.36 -18.32 10.58
C GLN A 254 -4.59 -17.41 10.40
N MET A 255 -4.51 -16.39 9.56
CA MET A 255 -5.67 -15.55 9.22
C MET A 255 -6.70 -16.30 8.37
N VAL A 256 -6.25 -17.19 7.47
CA VAL A 256 -7.14 -18.05 6.67
C VAL A 256 -7.87 -19.05 7.57
N GLU A 257 -7.16 -19.66 8.52
CA GLU A 257 -7.74 -20.59 9.49
C GLU A 257 -8.72 -19.88 10.42
N LEU A 258 -8.43 -18.63 10.80
CA LEU A 258 -9.33 -17.78 11.56
C LEU A 258 -10.65 -17.56 10.79
N VAL A 259 -10.57 -17.21 9.51
CA VAL A 259 -11.76 -17.08 8.65
C VAL A 259 -12.53 -18.40 8.56
N ARG A 260 -11.84 -19.51 8.34
CA ARG A 260 -12.45 -20.84 8.23
C ARG A 260 -13.21 -21.25 9.50
N THR A 261 -12.66 -20.90 10.66
CA THR A 261 -13.21 -21.28 11.96
C THR A 261 -14.34 -20.34 12.40
N LYS A 262 -14.24 -19.04 12.09
CA LYS A 262 -15.16 -18.02 12.60
C LYS A 262 -16.32 -17.71 11.68
N LEU A 263 -16.15 -17.89 10.37
CA LEU A 263 -17.12 -17.43 9.38
C LEU A 263 -17.71 -18.60 8.58
N GLN A 264 -19.03 -18.60 8.46
CA GLN A 264 -19.72 -19.46 7.51
C GLN A 264 -19.53 -18.94 6.08
N LYS A 265 -19.62 -19.83 5.08
CA LYS A 265 -19.49 -19.48 3.66
C LYS A 265 -20.40 -18.31 3.26
N TYR A 266 -21.64 -18.31 3.73
CA TYR A 266 -22.59 -17.23 3.47
C TYR A 266 -22.08 -15.87 3.98
N SER A 267 -21.58 -15.80 5.21
CA SER A 267 -21.02 -14.57 5.79
C SER A 267 -19.80 -14.10 5.00
N VAL A 268 -18.94 -15.02 4.57
CA VAL A 268 -17.80 -14.68 3.70
C VAL A 268 -18.27 -14.03 2.41
N ASP A 269 -19.23 -14.64 1.71
CA ASP A 269 -19.73 -14.11 0.43
C ASP A 269 -20.46 -12.77 0.62
N GLN A 270 -21.21 -12.61 1.71
CA GLN A 270 -21.80 -11.33 2.10
C GLN A 270 -20.73 -10.24 2.28
N TYR A 271 -19.65 -10.51 3.04
CA TYR A 271 -18.60 -9.51 3.27
C TYR A 271 -17.84 -9.14 1.99
N LYS A 272 -17.72 -10.06 1.03
CA LYS A 272 -17.17 -9.74 -0.30
C LYS A 272 -18.07 -8.76 -1.05
N ILE A 273 -19.39 -9.00 -1.04
CA ILE A 273 -20.36 -8.12 -1.69
C ILE A 273 -20.34 -6.74 -1.04
N GLU A 274 -20.36 -6.68 0.29
CA GLU A 274 -20.25 -5.41 1.04
C GLU A 274 -19.01 -4.62 0.61
N GLU A 275 -17.84 -5.27 0.53
CA GLU A 275 -16.61 -4.59 0.14
C GLU A 275 -16.66 -4.11 -1.32
N ARG A 276 -17.16 -4.93 -2.24
CA ARG A 276 -17.33 -4.55 -3.65
C ARG A 276 -18.26 -3.34 -3.81
N SER A 277 -19.35 -3.29 -3.06
CA SER A 277 -20.27 -2.14 -3.05
C SER A 277 -19.62 -0.87 -2.47
N ILE A 278 -18.81 -0.98 -1.42
CA ILE A 278 -18.06 0.17 -0.89
C ILE A 278 -17.05 0.68 -1.92
N VAL A 279 -16.32 -0.23 -2.57
CA VAL A 279 -15.35 0.12 -3.61
C VAL A 279 -16.06 0.76 -4.82
N ALA A 280 -17.20 0.23 -5.27
CA ALA A 280 -18.00 0.81 -6.35
C ALA A 280 -18.40 2.27 -6.04
N LYS A 281 -18.89 2.53 -4.83
CA LYS A 281 -19.23 3.90 -4.38
C LYS A 281 -18.02 4.83 -4.38
N ARG A 282 -16.83 4.33 -3.99
CA ARG A 282 -15.58 5.11 -4.02
C ARG A 282 -15.07 5.39 -5.43
N ILE A 283 -15.25 4.43 -6.36
CA ILE A 283 -14.96 4.65 -7.78
C ILE A 283 -15.82 5.80 -8.31
N LEU A 284 -17.11 5.82 -7.97
CA LEU A 284 -18.04 6.89 -8.36
C LEU A 284 -17.64 8.24 -7.74
N SER A 285 -17.36 8.29 -6.44
CA SER A 285 -17.01 9.54 -5.75
C SER A 285 -15.67 10.12 -6.21
N SER A 286 -14.70 9.27 -6.55
CA SER A 286 -13.40 9.68 -7.09
C SER A 286 -13.50 10.28 -8.51
N GLY A 287 -14.58 9.99 -9.22
CA GLY A 287 -15.01 10.64 -10.45
C GLY A 287 -13.89 10.82 -11.50
N LYS A 288 -13.52 12.07 -11.77
CA LYS A 288 -12.53 12.39 -12.80
C LYS A 288 -11.10 11.95 -12.45
N ARG A 289 -10.74 11.86 -11.17
CA ARG A 289 -9.37 11.52 -10.73
C ARG A 289 -9.04 10.07 -11.08
N ILE A 290 -9.87 9.13 -10.66
CA ILE A 290 -9.67 7.72 -10.98
C ILE A 290 -9.69 7.44 -12.49
N LYS A 291 -10.60 8.09 -13.23
CA LYS A 291 -10.64 7.98 -14.70
C LYS A 291 -9.35 8.46 -15.35
N ARG A 292 -8.73 9.54 -14.84
CA ARG A 292 -7.44 10.02 -15.35
C ARG A 292 -6.31 9.06 -14.98
N LEU A 293 -6.25 8.57 -13.75
CA LEU A 293 -5.23 7.62 -13.31
C LEU A 293 -5.23 6.36 -14.18
N VAL A 294 -6.40 5.76 -14.38
CA VAL A 294 -6.55 4.55 -15.18
C VAL A 294 -6.22 4.80 -16.65
N ASN A 295 -6.63 5.94 -17.22
CA ASN A 295 -6.24 6.30 -18.59
C ASN A 295 -4.72 6.49 -18.76
N THR A 296 -4.04 6.99 -17.73
CA THR A 296 -2.58 7.03 -17.68
C THR A 296 -2.01 5.61 -17.70
N ALA A 297 -2.46 4.76 -16.77
CA ALA A 297 -2.02 3.37 -16.62
C ALA A 297 -2.23 2.53 -17.89
N LYS A 298 -3.33 2.75 -18.63
CA LYS A 298 -3.62 2.07 -19.91
C LYS A 298 -2.54 2.28 -20.96
N THR A 299 -1.80 3.38 -20.88
CA THR A 299 -0.72 3.69 -21.82
C THR A 299 0.68 3.47 -21.25
N ASP A 300 0.76 2.95 -20.03
CA ASP A 300 2.00 2.63 -19.37
C ASP A 300 2.38 1.15 -19.55
N LYS A 301 3.67 0.83 -19.44
CA LYS A 301 4.18 -0.54 -19.46
C LYS A 301 4.78 -0.85 -18.09
N ILE A 302 3.90 -1.21 -17.15
CA ILE A 302 4.22 -1.51 -15.74
C ILE A 302 4.27 -3.02 -15.43
N SER A 303 4.34 -3.85 -16.48
CA SER A 303 4.45 -5.31 -16.38
C SER A 303 4.96 -5.88 -17.71
N VAL A 304 5.18 -7.19 -17.75
CA VAL A 304 5.58 -7.97 -18.93
C VAL A 304 4.36 -8.57 -19.62
N GLU A 305 4.47 -8.83 -20.92
CA GLU A 305 3.36 -9.33 -21.73
C GLU A 305 2.82 -10.70 -21.26
N GLU A 306 3.72 -11.59 -20.83
CA GLU A 306 3.38 -12.88 -20.23
C GLU A 306 2.42 -12.74 -19.04
N HIS A 307 2.70 -11.76 -18.16
CA HIS A 307 1.88 -11.50 -16.99
C HIS A 307 0.49 -10.99 -17.40
N VAL A 308 0.43 -10.06 -18.35
CA VAL A 308 -0.84 -9.54 -18.89
C VAL A 308 -1.69 -10.66 -19.49
N ASN A 309 -1.08 -11.52 -20.32
CA ASN A 309 -1.77 -12.64 -20.98
C ASN A 309 -2.29 -13.68 -19.99
N THR A 310 -1.51 -13.98 -18.95
CA THR A 310 -1.91 -14.90 -17.88
C THR A 310 -3.07 -14.31 -17.09
N LEU A 311 -2.92 -13.07 -16.61
CA LEU A 311 -3.89 -12.43 -15.73
C LEU A 311 -5.24 -12.23 -16.43
N LYS A 312 -5.24 -11.74 -17.67
CA LYS A 312 -6.49 -11.50 -18.43
C LYS A 312 -7.27 -12.79 -18.66
N THR A 313 -6.57 -13.91 -18.85
CA THR A 313 -7.18 -15.23 -19.02
C THR A 313 -7.79 -15.74 -17.71
N GLN A 314 -7.06 -15.59 -16.60
CA GLN A 314 -7.56 -15.99 -15.28
C GLN A 314 -8.76 -15.16 -14.82
N ILE A 315 -8.74 -13.83 -15.04
CA ILE A 315 -9.88 -12.95 -14.72
C ILE A 315 -11.07 -13.26 -15.62
N TYR A 316 -10.85 -13.55 -16.91
CA TYR A 316 -11.92 -14.03 -17.79
C TYR A 316 -12.57 -15.31 -17.26
N GLY A 317 -11.79 -16.25 -16.74
CA GLY A 317 -12.33 -17.48 -16.14
C GLY A 317 -13.22 -17.25 -14.90
N LEU A 318 -13.06 -16.12 -14.21
CA LEU A 318 -13.91 -15.75 -13.06
C LEU A 318 -15.12 -14.91 -13.43
N THR A 319 -14.96 -13.99 -14.39
CA THR A 319 -15.96 -12.96 -14.72
C THR A 319 -16.79 -13.30 -15.95
N TYR A 320 -16.27 -14.17 -16.83
CA TYR A 320 -16.77 -14.44 -18.18
C TYR A 320 -16.91 -13.21 -19.09
N ASP A 321 -16.36 -12.06 -18.69
CA ASP A 321 -16.38 -10.83 -19.48
C ASP A 321 -15.33 -10.90 -20.61
N LYS A 322 -15.81 -11.07 -21.84
CA LYS A 322 -14.97 -11.23 -23.04
C LYS A 322 -14.05 -10.03 -23.29
N ASN A 323 -14.34 -8.85 -22.71
CA ASN A 323 -13.51 -7.66 -22.89
C ASN A 323 -12.09 -7.85 -22.35
N PHE A 324 -11.90 -8.65 -21.29
CA PHE A 324 -10.57 -8.94 -20.73
C PHE A 324 -9.63 -9.61 -21.76
N LYS A 325 -10.16 -10.44 -22.68
CA LYS A 325 -9.33 -11.12 -23.68
C LYS A 325 -8.60 -10.14 -24.61
N ARG A 326 -9.13 -8.92 -24.77
CA ARG A 326 -8.58 -7.87 -25.65
C ARG A 326 -7.54 -6.99 -24.95
N CYS A 327 -7.26 -7.21 -23.67
CA CYS A 327 -6.24 -6.44 -22.96
C CYS A 327 -4.84 -6.81 -23.43
N GLU A 328 -4.04 -5.77 -23.66
CA GLU A 328 -2.61 -5.80 -24.01
C GLU A 328 -1.74 -5.20 -22.90
N ARG A 329 -2.34 -4.48 -21.93
CA ARG A 329 -1.62 -3.83 -20.83
C ARG A 329 -2.37 -3.96 -19.51
N MET A 330 -1.61 -3.95 -18.41
CA MET A 330 -2.16 -4.04 -17.05
C MET A 330 -3.15 -2.92 -16.72
N GLY A 331 -2.90 -1.69 -17.20
CA GLY A 331 -3.85 -0.60 -17.01
C GLY A 331 -5.21 -0.83 -17.67
N GLN A 332 -5.28 -1.61 -18.76
CA GLN A 332 -6.56 -1.98 -19.39
C GLN A 332 -7.28 -3.06 -18.57
N ILE A 333 -6.54 -4.01 -17.99
CA ILE A 333 -7.11 -5.00 -17.07
C ILE A 333 -7.68 -4.30 -15.84
N LEU A 334 -6.92 -3.38 -15.25
CA LEU A 334 -7.37 -2.56 -14.11
C LEU A 334 -8.65 -1.77 -14.45
N ASP A 335 -8.67 -1.09 -15.60
CA ASP A 335 -9.85 -0.34 -16.08
C ASP A 335 -11.11 -1.22 -16.13
N LEU A 336 -11.01 -2.38 -16.78
CA LEU A 336 -12.11 -3.32 -16.89
C LEU A 336 -12.51 -3.94 -15.55
N ALA A 337 -11.55 -4.21 -14.66
CA ALA A 337 -11.84 -4.74 -13.33
C ALA A 337 -12.63 -3.73 -12.48
N LEU A 338 -12.21 -2.46 -12.48
CA LEU A 338 -12.90 -1.39 -11.78
C LEU A 338 -14.27 -1.10 -12.39
N ASP A 339 -14.38 -1.08 -13.72
CA ASP A 339 -15.65 -0.91 -14.42
C ASP A 339 -16.61 -2.08 -14.17
N PHE A 340 -16.11 -3.33 -14.13
CA PHE A 340 -16.90 -4.50 -13.76
C PHE A 340 -17.45 -4.36 -12.34
N VAL A 341 -16.63 -3.97 -11.37
CA VAL A 341 -17.10 -3.77 -9.99
C VAL A 341 -18.12 -2.64 -9.91
N LYS A 342 -17.87 -1.52 -10.61
CA LYS A 342 -18.82 -0.40 -10.66
C LYS A 342 -20.19 -0.85 -11.21
N ARG A 343 -20.23 -1.42 -12.42
CA ARG A 343 -21.47 -1.83 -13.10
C ARG A 343 -22.29 -2.87 -12.32
N ASN A 344 -21.64 -3.78 -11.61
CA ASN A 344 -22.32 -4.88 -10.93
C ASN A 344 -22.68 -4.56 -9.46
N TYR A 345 -22.10 -3.50 -8.87
CA TYR A 345 -22.24 -3.23 -7.44
C TYR A 345 -22.61 -1.78 -7.08
N GLU A 346 -22.83 -0.89 -8.06
CA GLU A 346 -23.23 0.50 -7.79
C GLU A 346 -24.62 0.63 -7.15
N ASP A 347 -25.59 -0.17 -7.60
CA ASP A 347 -26.98 -0.13 -7.12
C ASP A 347 -27.26 -1.13 -5.99
N VAL A 348 -26.24 -1.84 -5.52
CA VAL A 348 -26.38 -2.81 -4.44
C VAL A 348 -26.65 -2.07 -3.13
N SER A 349 -27.92 -2.03 -2.74
CA SER A 349 -28.36 -1.52 -1.44
C SER A 349 -28.15 -2.56 -0.35
N MET A 350 -27.87 -2.11 0.89
CA MET A 350 -27.79 -3.01 2.06
C MET A 350 -29.08 -3.84 2.22
N ARG A 351 -30.22 -3.30 1.80
CA ARG A 351 -31.52 -3.98 1.84
C ARG A 351 -31.58 -5.17 0.88
N GLN A 352 -31.10 -5.04 -0.35
CA GLN A 352 -31.03 -6.18 -1.28
C GLN A 352 -30.04 -7.26 -0.83
N ILE A 353 -28.99 -6.88 -0.08
CA ILE A 353 -28.00 -7.84 0.47
C ILE A 353 -28.68 -8.69 1.54
N ILE A 354 -29.48 -8.05 2.39
CA ILE A 354 -30.26 -8.73 3.44
C ILE A 354 -31.39 -9.57 2.83
N GLU A 355 -32.04 -9.09 1.77
CA GLU A 355 -33.15 -9.76 1.06
C GLU A 355 -32.70 -10.88 0.09
N LYS A 356 -31.39 -11.20 0.00
CA LYS A 356 -30.83 -12.29 -0.83
C LYS A 356 -31.15 -12.19 -2.33
N LYS A 357 -31.22 -10.97 -2.89
CA LYS A 357 -31.53 -10.76 -4.32
C LYS A 357 -30.28 -10.63 -5.21
N PHE A 358 -29.28 -11.49 -5.02
CA PHE A 358 -28.02 -11.44 -5.76
C PHE A 358 -27.55 -12.79 -6.27
#